data_AF-A0A7J0CQX8-F1
#
_entry.id   AF-A0A7J0CQX8-F1
#
_cell.length_a   1.000
_cell.length_b   1.000
_cell.length_c   1.000
_cell.angle_alpha   90.00
_cell.angle_beta   90.00
_cell.angle_gamma   90.00
#
_symmetry.space_group_name_H-M   'P 1'
#
loop_
_entity.id
_entity.type
_entity.pdbx_description
1 polymer ?
#
loop_
_entity_poly.entity_id
_entity_poly.type
_entity_poly.pdbx_seq_one_letter_code
_entity_poly.pdbx_strand_id
1 'polypeptide(L)'
;MDPESPAPPHPPAAPARRLLPLVLPAIAVGVVCALVLLGVSLLAEQLQDVLWETLPDALGVGRFSSLWMIVMLTATGLAVGLVLRAVPGHGGPDPATTGLVDAPMRPGIIPGLLLVTTLALAGGVSLGPENPITAANIALAYWLGRRAAPGAPADLWVALAAAGTIGALFGTPIAAALILSESLASQPGPGAFWDRLFAPLAAGTAGALTMSLLAHPSFDLSLPAYSGPHWGDLLSALLIASAGALLGLLAVYALPVAHRAFRALRYPVLALTVGGLVLGLLGALGGHLTLFKGWRR
;
A
#
# COMPACT_ATOMS: atom_id res chain seq x y z
N MET A 1 31.81 -32.29 24.20
CA MET A 1 30.36 -32.33 23.98
C MET A 1 29.79 -31.42 25.06
N ASP A 2 29.73 -30.14 24.75
CA ASP A 2 29.33 -29.12 25.73
C ASP A 2 27.85 -29.32 26.09
N PRO A 3 27.49 -29.33 27.38
CA PRO A 3 26.11 -29.45 27.78
C PRO A 3 25.35 -28.20 27.31
N GLU A 4 24.26 -28.47 26.61
CA GLU A 4 23.29 -27.52 26.07
C GLU A 4 22.91 -26.50 27.17
N SER A 5 23.24 -25.22 26.95
CA SER A 5 22.84 -24.15 27.86
C SER A 5 21.30 -24.14 27.96
N PRO A 6 20.72 -24.08 29.17
CA PRO A 6 19.28 -24.08 29.35
C PRO A 6 18.67 -22.88 28.62
N ALA A 7 17.70 -23.15 27.75
CA ALA A 7 16.94 -22.13 27.06
C ALA A 7 16.31 -21.15 28.09
N PRO A 8 16.35 -19.84 27.84
CA PRO A 8 15.79 -18.87 28.78
C PRO A 8 14.29 -19.14 29.00
N PRO A 9 13.79 -18.99 30.24
CA PRO A 9 12.40 -19.30 30.56
C PRO A 9 11.42 -18.47 29.73
N HIS A 10 10.44 -19.14 29.12
CA HIS A 10 9.38 -18.47 28.37
C HIS A 10 8.58 -17.52 29.29
N PRO A 11 8.38 -16.25 28.91
CA PRO A 11 7.53 -15.36 29.69
C PRO A 11 6.10 -15.92 29.75
N PRO A 12 5.42 -15.85 30.91
CA PRO A 12 4.07 -16.37 31.05
C PRO A 12 3.12 -15.63 30.09
N ALA A 13 2.30 -16.40 29.36
CA ALA A 13 1.28 -15.86 28.45
C ALA A 13 0.36 -14.88 29.20
N ALA A 14 0.05 -13.73 28.60
CA ALA A 14 -0.84 -12.78 29.25
C ALA A 14 -2.23 -13.41 29.48
N PRO A 15 -2.85 -13.23 30.66
CA PRO A 15 -4.18 -13.75 30.91
C PRO A 15 -5.19 -13.12 29.96
N ALA A 16 -6.13 -13.92 29.42
CA ALA A 16 -7.15 -13.50 28.45
C ALA A 16 -7.93 -12.22 28.84
N ARG A 17 -8.06 -11.96 30.16
CA ARG A 17 -8.61 -10.72 30.72
C ARG A 17 -7.87 -9.44 30.33
N ARG A 18 -6.56 -9.50 30.06
CA ARG A 18 -5.77 -8.36 29.56
C ARG A 18 -5.92 -8.15 28.04
N LEU A 19 -6.22 -9.20 27.29
CA LEU A 19 -6.35 -9.16 25.83
C LEU A 19 -7.77 -8.77 25.38
N LEU A 20 -8.80 -9.15 26.13
CA LEU A 20 -10.20 -8.82 25.82
C LEU A 20 -10.48 -7.33 25.56
N PRO A 21 -9.98 -6.36 26.37
CA PRO A 21 -10.21 -4.94 26.09
C PRO A 21 -9.45 -4.42 24.86
N LEU A 22 -8.47 -5.16 24.33
CA LEU A 22 -7.75 -4.81 23.09
C LEU A 22 -8.48 -5.27 21.82
N VAL A 23 -9.47 -6.16 21.95
CA VAL A 23 -10.24 -6.68 20.79
C VAL A 23 -11.06 -5.56 20.15
N LEU A 24 -11.79 -4.78 20.95
CA LEU A 24 -12.66 -3.72 20.45
C LEU A 24 -11.90 -2.61 19.69
N PRO A 25 -10.78 -2.06 20.19
CA PRO A 25 -9.98 -1.11 19.42
C PRO A 25 -9.32 -1.76 18.21
N ALA A 26 -8.90 -3.03 18.28
CA ALA A 26 -8.33 -3.73 17.12
C ALA A 26 -9.34 -3.87 15.98
N ILE A 27 -10.56 -4.32 16.27
CA ILE A 27 -11.64 -4.42 15.27
C ILE A 27 -11.97 -3.05 14.70
N ALA A 28 -12.14 -2.04 15.55
CA ALA A 28 -12.47 -0.69 15.10
C ALA A 28 -11.39 -0.12 14.17
N VAL A 29 -10.11 -0.28 14.51
CA VAL A 29 -8.99 0.13 13.65
C VAL A 29 -9.01 -0.63 12.33
N GLY A 30 -9.18 -1.95 12.36
CA GLY A 30 -9.25 -2.77 11.14
C GLY A 30 -10.36 -2.33 10.18
N VAL A 31 -11.57 -2.09 10.71
CA VAL A 31 -12.71 -1.58 9.93
C VAL A 31 -12.41 -0.21 9.34
N VAL A 32 -11.89 0.73 10.15
CA VAL A 32 -11.54 2.08 9.66
C VAL A 32 -10.48 2.01 8.56
N CYS A 33 -9.45 1.19 8.71
CA CYS A 33 -8.41 1.03 7.70
C CYS A 33 -8.98 0.51 6.36
N ALA A 34 -9.89 -0.46 6.42
CA ALA A 34 -10.58 -0.98 5.24
C ALA A 34 -11.48 0.08 4.58
N LEU A 35 -12.23 0.86 5.36
CA LEU A 35 -13.10 1.91 4.84
C LEU A 35 -12.31 3.06 4.19
N VAL A 36 -11.18 3.46 4.76
CA VAL A 36 -10.29 4.46 4.15
C VAL A 36 -9.78 3.96 2.81
N LEU A 37 -9.32 2.71 2.75
CA LEU A 37 -8.86 2.08 1.52
C LEU A 37 -9.96 2.03 0.46
N LEU A 38 -11.14 1.52 0.84
CA LEU A 38 -12.28 1.42 -0.06
C LEU A 38 -12.74 2.79 -0.57
N GLY A 39 -12.80 3.78 0.32
CA GLY A 39 -13.20 5.15 -0.03
C GLY A 39 -12.24 5.78 -1.04
N VAL A 40 -10.93 5.64 -0.84
CA VAL A 40 -9.92 6.12 -1.80
C VAL A 40 -10.06 5.43 -3.15
N SER A 41 -10.23 4.11 -3.15
CA SER A 41 -10.38 3.32 -4.37
C SER A 41 -11.63 3.70 -5.16
N LEU A 42 -12.78 3.81 -4.50
CA LEU A 42 -14.05 4.18 -5.15
C LEU A 42 -14.01 5.61 -5.71
N LEU A 43 -13.42 6.55 -4.97
CA LEU A 43 -13.25 7.93 -5.45
C LEU A 43 -12.30 7.98 -6.65
N ALA A 44 -11.21 7.21 -6.60
CA ALA A 44 -10.27 7.13 -7.72
C ALA A 44 -10.91 6.50 -8.95
N GLU A 45 -11.73 5.46 -8.79
CA GLU A 45 -12.48 4.82 -9.88
C GLU A 45 -13.49 5.77 -10.52
N GLN A 46 -14.32 6.46 -9.75
CA GLN A 46 -15.27 7.44 -10.31
C GLN A 46 -14.57 8.55 -11.08
N LEU A 47 -13.45 9.08 -10.54
CA LEU A 47 -12.67 10.09 -11.24
C LEU A 47 -12.01 9.51 -12.50
N GLN A 48 -11.55 8.26 -12.44
CA GLN A 48 -10.97 7.56 -13.58
C GLN A 48 -12.00 7.41 -14.70
N ASP A 49 -13.22 6.97 -14.40
CA ASP A 49 -14.31 6.83 -15.39
C ASP A 49 -14.61 8.17 -16.06
N VAL A 50 -14.62 9.24 -15.28
CA VAL A 50 -14.81 10.58 -15.83
C VAL A 50 -13.67 10.95 -16.78
N LEU A 51 -12.42 10.82 -16.32
CA LEU A 51 -11.22 11.28 -17.04
C LEU A 51 -10.88 10.43 -18.27
N TRP A 52 -11.18 9.14 -18.25
CA TRP A 52 -10.77 8.19 -19.30
C TRP A 52 -11.91 7.69 -20.18
N GLU A 53 -13.17 7.87 -19.78
CA GLU A 53 -14.33 7.53 -20.61
C GLU A 53 -15.12 8.78 -21.02
N THR A 54 -15.75 9.47 -20.07
CA THR A 54 -16.73 10.52 -20.41
C THR A 54 -16.11 11.74 -21.09
N LEU A 55 -14.92 12.14 -20.64
CA LEU A 55 -14.22 13.33 -21.14
C LEU A 55 -13.63 13.13 -22.55
N PRO A 56 -12.92 12.02 -22.87
CA PRO A 56 -12.49 11.76 -24.23
C PRO A 56 -13.67 11.53 -25.19
N ASP A 57 -14.75 10.87 -24.75
CA ASP A 57 -15.96 10.70 -25.56
C ASP A 57 -16.62 12.05 -25.90
N ALA A 58 -16.72 12.97 -24.93
CA ALA A 58 -17.27 14.31 -25.14
C ALA A 58 -16.39 15.17 -26.06
N LEU A 59 -15.07 14.94 -26.07
CA LEU A 59 -14.12 15.65 -26.94
C LEU A 59 -13.95 14.99 -28.31
N GLY A 60 -14.56 13.82 -28.56
CA GLY A 60 -14.37 13.05 -29.78
C GLY A 60 -12.95 12.53 -29.99
N VAL A 61 -12.15 12.48 -28.92
CA VAL A 61 -10.78 11.95 -28.93
C VAL A 61 -10.87 10.47 -28.56
N GLY A 62 -10.33 9.57 -29.39
CA GLY A 62 -10.36 8.14 -29.07
C GLY A 62 -9.79 7.88 -27.67
N ARG A 63 -10.50 7.08 -26.86
CA ARG A 63 -10.18 6.78 -25.45
C ARG A 63 -8.72 6.29 -25.22
N PHE A 64 -8.09 5.75 -26.27
CA PHE A 64 -6.71 5.23 -26.29
C PHE A 64 -5.73 6.05 -27.13
N SER A 65 -6.08 7.27 -27.51
CA SER A 65 -5.16 8.11 -28.25
C SER A 65 -3.90 8.32 -27.42
N SER A 66 -2.73 8.06 -28.02
CA SER A 66 -1.44 8.32 -27.38
C SER A 66 -1.30 9.77 -26.90
N LEU A 67 -1.97 10.70 -27.60
CA LEU A 67 -2.03 12.09 -27.21
C LEU A 67 -2.85 12.30 -25.92
N TRP A 68 -3.96 11.58 -25.75
CA TRP A 68 -4.77 11.63 -24.52
C TRP A 68 -3.99 11.12 -23.31
N MET A 69 -3.27 10.00 -23.46
CA MET A 69 -2.41 9.45 -22.40
C MET A 69 -1.35 10.45 -21.95
N ILE A 70 -0.64 11.07 -22.91
CA ILE A 70 0.41 12.05 -22.61
C ILE A 70 -0.16 13.28 -21.90
N VAL A 71 -1.27 13.83 -22.41
CA VAL A 71 -1.92 15.00 -21.81
C VAL A 71 -2.41 14.69 -20.40
N MET A 72 -3.09 13.56 -20.21
CA MET A 72 -3.68 13.21 -18.92
C MET A 72 -2.63 12.90 -17.85
N LEU A 73 -1.57 12.16 -18.18
CA LEU A 73 -0.48 11.87 -17.23
C LEU A 73 0.36 13.12 -16.91
N THR A 74 0.57 14.01 -17.88
CA THR A 74 1.25 15.30 -17.64
C THR A 74 0.39 16.23 -16.77
N ALA A 75 -0.91 16.32 -17.06
CA ALA A 75 -1.87 17.11 -16.28
C ALA A 75 -2.01 16.57 -14.85
N THR A 76 -2.01 15.25 -14.68
CA THR A 76 -2.01 14.60 -13.36
C THR A 76 -0.74 14.93 -12.59
N GLY A 77 0.43 14.83 -13.22
CA GLY A 77 1.71 15.22 -12.59
C GLY A 77 1.73 16.69 -12.16
N LEU A 78 1.13 17.58 -12.96
CA LEU A 78 0.97 19.00 -12.62
C LEU A 78 0.02 19.18 -11.43
N ALA A 79 -1.16 18.57 -11.49
CA ALA A 79 -2.17 18.66 -10.44
C ALA A 79 -1.63 18.15 -9.10
N VAL A 80 -0.99 16.98 -9.09
CA VAL A 80 -0.33 16.42 -7.90
C VAL A 80 0.76 17.37 -7.39
N GLY A 81 1.61 17.90 -8.27
CA GLY A 81 2.64 18.87 -7.88
C GLY A 81 2.07 20.15 -7.26
N LEU A 82 0.96 20.67 -7.79
CA LEU A 82 0.27 21.84 -7.25
C LEU A 82 -0.37 21.55 -5.89
N VAL A 83 -1.01 20.40 -5.73
CA VAL A 83 -1.59 19.97 -4.45
C VAL A 83 -0.49 19.82 -3.40
N LEU A 84 0.62 19.17 -3.72
CA LEU A 84 1.76 19.04 -2.80
C LEU A 84 2.37 20.39 -2.42
N ARG A 85 2.38 21.37 -3.33
CA ARG A 85 2.81 22.74 -3.03
C ARG A 85 1.82 23.47 -2.11
N ALA A 86 0.53 23.22 -2.25
CA ALA A 86 -0.53 23.88 -1.48
C ALA A 86 -0.73 23.26 -0.09
N VAL A 87 -0.47 21.97 0.08
CA VAL A 87 -0.67 21.24 1.34
C VAL A 87 0.49 21.52 2.31
N PRO A 88 0.21 21.95 3.56
CA PRO A 88 1.24 22.13 4.57
C PRO A 88 1.91 20.78 4.92
N GLY A 89 3.21 20.69 4.65
CA GLY A 89 4.01 19.47 4.85
C GLY A 89 4.41 18.73 3.57
N HIS A 90 4.08 19.26 2.38
CA HIS A 90 4.55 18.75 1.08
C HIS A 90 4.31 17.25 0.81
N GLY A 91 3.24 16.68 1.38
CA GLY A 91 2.88 15.27 1.21
C GLY A 91 3.52 14.28 2.19
N GLY A 92 4.37 14.75 3.11
CA GLY A 92 5.08 13.90 4.07
C GLY A 92 6.49 13.49 3.60
N PRO A 93 7.20 12.65 4.39
CA PRO A 93 8.49 12.09 3.98
C PRO A 93 8.34 11.31 2.67
N ASP A 94 9.41 11.32 1.87
CA ASP A 94 9.43 10.71 0.56
C ASP A 94 9.15 9.20 0.63
N PRO A 95 8.11 8.69 -0.06
CA PRO A 95 7.73 7.28 -0.04
C PRO A 95 8.87 6.33 -0.42
N ALA A 96 9.85 6.78 -1.20
CA ALA A 96 11.01 5.99 -1.59
C ALA A 96 12.05 5.81 -0.46
N THR A 97 11.87 6.50 0.67
CA THR A 97 12.79 6.47 1.83
C THR A 97 12.16 5.94 3.10
N THR A 98 10.85 5.67 3.09
CA THR A 98 10.08 5.19 4.24
C THR A 98 9.68 3.73 4.03
N GLY A 99 9.70 2.94 5.11
CA GLY A 99 9.19 1.57 5.07
C GLY A 99 7.66 1.52 4.95
N LEU A 100 7.11 0.34 4.66
CA LEU A 100 5.66 0.06 4.70
C LEU A 100 5.04 0.40 6.07
N VAL A 101 5.83 0.33 7.14
CA VAL A 101 5.45 0.69 8.50
C VAL A 101 6.51 1.63 9.05
N ASP A 102 6.16 2.91 9.25
CA ASP A 102 7.07 3.95 9.72
C ASP A 102 6.38 4.81 10.81
N ALA A 103 7.14 5.74 11.40
CA ALA A 103 6.67 6.61 12.47
C ALA A 103 5.40 7.41 12.05
N PRO A 104 4.43 7.57 12.97
CA PRO A 104 3.18 8.27 12.66
C PRO A 104 3.41 9.70 12.14
N MET A 105 2.85 10.00 10.97
CA MET A 105 2.90 11.34 10.39
C MET A 105 1.94 12.30 11.11
N ARG A 106 2.17 13.61 10.91
CA ARG A 106 1.29 14.65 11.46
C ARG A 106 -0.11 14.55 10.82
N PRO A 107 -1.21 14.65 11.59
CA PRO A 107 -2.57 14.46 11.09
C PRO A 107 -2.98 15.47 10.00
N GLY A 108 -2.37 16.67 9.99
CA GLY A 108 -2.62 17.68 8.95
C GLY A 108 -2.15 17.28 7.54
N ILE A 109 -1.30 16.26 7.41
CA ILE A 109 -0.78 15.77 6.12
C ILE A 109 -1.73 14.72 5.51
N ILE A 110 -2.53 14.03 6.33
CA ILE A 110 -3.39 12.91 5.91
C ILE A 110 -4.34 13.32 4.77
N PRO A 111 -5.08 14.44 4.85
CA PRO A 111 -6.02 14.80 3.77
C PRO A 111 -5.30 15.06 2.43
N GLY A 112 -4.12 15.67 2.49
CA GLY A 112 -3.32 15.93 1.30
C GLY A 112 -2.74 14.65 0.70
N LEU A 113 -2.27 13.72 1.53
CA LEU A 113 -1.77 12.42 1.08
C LEU A 113 -2.87 11.58 0.41
N LEU A 114 -4.06 11.53 1.02
CA LEU A 114 -5.20 10.82 0.45
C LEU A 114 -5.64 11.46 -0.88
N LEU A 115 -5.73 12.80 -0.94
CA LEU A 115 -6.07 13.52 -2.17
C LEU A 115 -5.06 13.26 -3.29
N VAL A 116 -3.76 13.34 -2.98
CA VAL A 116 -2.69 13.06 -3.95
C VAL A 116 -2.75 11.62 -4.45
N THR A 117 -3.00 10.67 -3.53
CA THR A 117 -3.14 9.25 -3.89
C THR A 117 -4.33 9.04 -4.81
N THR A 118 -5.49 9.61 -4.48
CA THR A 118 -6.69 9.54 -5.32
C THR A 118 -6.46 10.15 -6.71
N LEU A 119 -5.82 11.33 -6.79
CA LEU A 119 -5.50 11.98 -8.06
C LEU A 119 -4.50 11.17 -8.91
N ALA A 120 -3.45 10.62 -8.27
CA ALA A 120 -2.45 9.81 -8.96
C ALA A 120 -3.07 8.52 -9.53
N LEU A 121 -3.90 7.84 -8.74
CA LEU A 121 -4.62 6.63 -9.17
C LEU A 121 -5.61 6.94 -10.30
N ALA A 122 -6.41 8.00 -10.16
CA ALA A 122 -7.39 8.41 -11.18
C ALA A 122 -6.70 8.83 -12.49
N GLY A 123 -5.54 9.47 -12.39
CA GLY A 123 -4.72 9.85 -13.54
C GLY A 123 -3.95 8.70 -14.19
N GLY A 124 -4.12 7.46 -13.73
CA GLY A 124 -3.50 6.28 -14.32
C GLY A 124 -2.01 6.11 -14.00
N VAL A 125 -1.51 6.78 -12.96
CA VAL A 125 -0.13 6.61 -12.50
C VAL A 125 0.02 5.24 -11.85
N SER A 126 1.08 4.51 -12.24
CA SER A 126 1.48 3.22 -11.66
C SER A 126 2.10 3.39 -10.27
N LEU A 127 1.37 4.02 -9.35
CA LEU A 127 1.68 3.95 -7.94
C LEU A 127 0.67 3.03 -7.29
N GLY A 128 1.17 1.98 -6.65
CA GLY A 128 0.37 1.16 -5.79
C GLY A 128 -0.18 1.99 -4.61
N PRO A 129 -1.48 1.87 -4.28
CA PRO A 129 -2.08 2.61 -3.18
C PRO A 129 -1.58 2.16 -1.80
N GLU A 130 -0.83 1.07 -1.73
CA GLU A 130 -0.50 0.36 -0.49
C GLU A 130 0.28 1.26 0.47
N ASN A 131 1.38 1.85 0.01
CA ASN A 131 2.25 2.68 0.85
C ASN A 131 1.54 3.94 1.39
N PRO A 132 0.94 4.80 0.54
CA PRO A 132 0.32 6.03 1.04
C PRO A 132 -0.92 5.75 1.91
N ILE A 133 -1.72 4.74 1.60
CA ILE A 133 -2.89 4.38 2.43
C ILE A 133 -2.44 3.78 3.76
N THR A 134 -1.41 2.93 3.78
CA THR A 134 -0.85 2.39 5.03
C THR A 134 -0.33 3.50 5.92
N ALA A 135 0.42 4.46 5.36
CA ALA A 135 0.93 5.60 6.10
C ALA A 135 -0.20 6.50 6.65
N ALA A 136 -1.26 6.74 5.86
CA ALA A 136 -2.44 7.48 6.30
C ALA A 136 -3.19 6.75 7.43
N ASN A 137 -3.39 5.44 7.31
CA ASN A 137 -4.05 4.61 8.31
C ASN A 137 -3.26 4.55 9.62
N ILE A 138 -1.93 4.40 9.56
CA ILE A 138 -1.06 4.44 10.74
C ILE A 138 -1.17 5.80 11.44
N ALA A 139 -1.11 6.91 10.70
CA ALA A 139 -1.22 8.25 11.26
C ALA A 139 -2.60 8.49 11.91
N LEU A 140 -3.68 8.03 11.26
CA LEU A 140 -5.05 8.16 11.76
C LEU A 140 -5.27 7.33 13.03
N ALA A 141 -4.87 6.05 13.00
CA ALA A 141 -5.00 5.14 14.13
C ALA A 141 -4.16 5.60 15.33
N TYR A 142 -2.94 6.08 15.09
CA TYR A 142 -2.10 6.64 16.14
C TYR A 142 -2.75 7.89 16.75
N TRP A 143 -3.21 8.84 15.94
CA TRP A 143 -3.79 10.08 16.45
C TRP A 143 -5.11 9.84 17.22
N LEU A 144 -6.03 9.06 16.65
CA LEU A 144 -7.29 8.70 17.31
C LEU A 144 -7.03 7.84 18.55
N GLY A 145 -6.12 6.88 18.46
CA GLY A 145 -5.75 5.99 19.56
C GLY A 145 -5.12 6.72 20.74
N ARG A 146 -4.24 7.69 20.48
CA ARG A 146 -3.66 8.56 21.53
C ARG A 146 -4.71 9.46 22.19
N ARG A 147 -5.78 9.84 21.48
CA ARG A 147 -6.89 10.61 22.04
C ARG A 147 -7.85 9.74 22.85
N ALA A 148 -8.12 8.52 22.41
CA ALA A 148 -9.02 7.58 23.07
C ALA A 148 -8.39 6.90 24.30
N ALA A 149 -7.10 6.57 24.23
CA ALA A 149 -6.35 5.94 25.32
C ALA A 149 -4.92 6.53 25.42
N PRO A 150 -4.74 7.68 26.09
CA PRO A 150 -3.44 8.36 26.21
C PRO A 150 -2.33 7.53 26.87
N GLY A 151 -2.69 6.52 27.66
CA GLY A 151 -1.76 5.62 28.35
C GLY A 151 -1.30 4.41 27.53
N ALA A 152 -1.85 4.19 26.33
CA ALA A 152 -1.47 3.06 25.49
C ALA A 152 -0.14 3.33 24.74
N PRO A 153 0.71 2.29 24.53
CA PRO A 153 1.96 2.42 23.80
C PRO A 153 1.71 2.81 22.34
N ALA A 154 2.58 3.64 21.79
CA ALA A 154 2.50 4.12 20.41
C ALA A 154 2.51 2.96 19.39
N ASP A 155 3.43 2.01 19.60
CA ASP A 155 3.69 0.89 18.69
C ASP A 155 2.49 -0.03 18.50
N LEU A 156 1.60 -0.10 19.51
CA LEU A 156 0.36 -0.85 19.42
C LEU A 156 -0.52 -0.31 18.29
N TRP A 157 -0.73 1.01 18.23
CA TRP A 157 -1.60 1.63 17.22
C TRP A 157 -1.02 1.49 15.82
N VAL A 158 0.31 1.60 15.70
CA VAL A 158 1.03 1.38 14.44
C VAL A 158 0.84 -0.06 13.97
N ALA A 159 1.03 -1.04 14.86
CA ALA A 159 0.86 -2.46 14.53
C ALA A 159 -0.59 -2.81 14.14
N LEU A 160 -1.58 -2.27 14.85
CA LEU A 160 -3.00 -2.48 14.53
C LEU A 160 -3.35 -1.92 13.14
N ALA A 161 -2.88 -0.72 12.82
CA ALA A 161 -3.18 -0.06 11.55
C ALA A 161 -2.46 -0.72 10.36
N ALA A 162 -1.19 -1.09 10.54
CA ALA A 162 -0.44 -1.84 9.53
C ALA A 162 -1.14 -3.17 9.24
N ALA A 163 -1.50 -3.92 10.29
CA ALA A 163 -2.20 -5.20 10.16
C ALA A 163 -3.57 -5.05 9.50
N GLY A 164 -4.38 -4.09 9.96
CA GLY A 164 -5.70 -3.79 9.40
C GLY A 164 -5.63 -3.42 7.92
N THR A 165 -4.64 -2.61 7.54
CA THR A 165 -4.46 -2.19 6.13
C THR A 165 -4.00 -3.34 5.25
N ILE A 166 -3.03 -4.16 5.70
CA ILE A 166 -2.58 -5.34 4.96
C ILE A 166 -3.74 -6.34 4.80
N GLY A 167 -4.49 -6.61 5.88
CA GLY A 167 -5.65 -7.49 5.82
C GLY A 167 -6.71 -6.99 4.83
N ALA A 168 -6.96 -5.68 4.79
CA ALA A 168 -7.86 -5.07 3.82
C ALA A 168 -7.34 -5.15 2.38
N LEU A 169 -6.05 -4.89 2.15
CA LEU A 169 -5.43 -4.93 0.81
C LEU A 169 -5.50 -6.31 0.17
N PHE A 170 -5.18 -7.35 0.94
CA PHE A 170 -5.11 -8.72 0.42
C PHE A 170 -6.43 -9.48 0.54
N GLY A 171 -7.46 -8.91 1.19
CA GLY A 171 -8.73 -9.59 1.44
C GLY A 171 -8.59 -10.86 2.28
N THR A 172 -7.43 -11.09 2.91
CA THR A 172 -7.16 -12.31 3.69
C THR A 172 -6.45 -11.97 5.00
N PRO A 173 -6.86 -12.59 6.12
CA PRO A 173 -6.20 -12.39 7.41
C PRO A 173 -4.79 -13.00 7.46
N ILE A 174 -4.53 -14.02 6.62
CA ILE A 174 -3.27 -14.78 6.63
C ILE A 174 -2.10 -13.94 6.10
N ALA A 175 -2.32 -13.13 5.06
CA ALA A 175 -1.27 -12.25 4.53
C ALA A 175 -0.78 -11.26 5.59
N ALA A 176 -1.70 -10.66 6.34
CA ALA A 176 -1.37 -9.80 7.48
C ALA A 176 -0.59 -10.57 8.56
N ALA A 177 -1.02 -11.79 8.89
CA ALA A 177 -0.36 -12.63 9.88
C ALA A 177 1.11 -12.93 9.53
N LEU A 178 1.40 -13.28 8.28
CA LEU A 178 2.74 -13.64 7.82
C LEU A 178 3.68 -12.42 7.81
N ILE A 179 3.24 -11.31 7.22
CA ILE A 179 4.06 -10.09 7.12
C ILE A 179 4.36 -9.52 8.52
N LEU A 180 3.40 -9.55 9.43
CA LEU A 180 3.60 -9.10 10.81
C LEU A 180 4.50 -10.05 11.60
N SER A 181 4.41 -11.35 11.37
CA SER A 181 5.26 -12.32 12.06
C SER A 181 6.73 -12.10 11.71
N GLU A 182 7.05 -11.83 10.45
CA GLU A 182 8.41 -11.46 10.01
C GLU A 182 8.88 -10.13 10.64
N SER A 183 8.00 -9.11 10.63
CA SER A 183 8.33 -7.79 11.19
C SER A 183 8.51 -7.81 12.71
N LEU A 184 7.68 -8.57 13.43
CA LEU A 184 7.73 -8.71 14.90
C LEU A 184 8.85 -9.66 15.34
N ALA A 185 9.15 -10.72 14.57
CA ALA A 185 10.28 -11.61 14.83
C ALA A 185 11.62 -10.88 14.72
N SER A 186 11.70 -9.89 13.83
CA SER A 186 12.88 -9.05 13.64
C SER A 186 13.12 -8.03 14.77
N GLN A 187 12.15 -7.81 15.67
CA GLN A 187 12.24 -6.84 16.76
C GLN A 187 11.99 -7.46 18.15
N PRO A 188 13.06 -7.83 18.90
CA PRO A 188 12.91 -8.31 20.27
C PRO A 188 12.26 -7.21 21.12
N GLY A 189 11.11 -7.53 21.71
CA GLY A 189 10.37 -6.63 22.59
C GLY A 189 9.83 -7.38 23.80
N PRO A 190 9.45 -6.65 24.87
CA PRO A 190 9.04 -7.26 26.12
C PRO A 190 7.69 -8.00 26.00
N GLY A 191 7.62 -9.23 26.51
CA GLY A 191 6.41 -10.06 26.54
C GLY A 191 6.43 -11.26 25.58
N ALA A 192 5.42 -12.11 25.66
CA ALA A 192 5.27 -13.24 24.74
C ALA A 192 4.88 -12.73 23.34
N PHE A 193 5.40 -13.37 22.29
CA PHE A 193 5.09 -13.05 20.89
C PHE A 193 3.57 -13.02 20.62
N TRP A 194 2.83 -13.99 21.18
CA TRP A 194 1.38 -14.09 21.04
C TRP A 194 0.61 -12.90 21.60
N ASP A 195 1.09 -12.30 22.69
CA ASP A 195 0.44 -11.13 23.30
C ASP A 195 0.53 -9.90 22.37
N ARG A 196 1.60 -9.84 21.57
CA ARG A 196 1.84 -8.78 20.58
C ARG A 196 1.14 -9.05 19.25
N LEU A 197 0.93 -10.32 18.90
CA LEU A 197 0.35 -10.72 17.61
C LEU A 197 -1.19 -10.74 17.63
N PHE A 198 -1.82 -11.03 18.76
CA PHE A 198 -3.28 -11.22 18.84
C PHE A 198 -4.08 -10.00 18.35
N ALA A 199 -3.77 -8.80 18.87
CA ALA A 199 -4.53 -7.60 18.52
C ALA A 199 -4.32 -7.17 17.05
N PRO A 200 -3.08 -7.16 16.49
CA PRO A 200 -2.86 -6.97 15.06
C PRO A 200 -3.58 -8.00 14.18
N LEU A 201 -3.58 -9.28 14.54
CA LEU A 201 -4.34 -10.30 13.80
C LEU A 201 -5.84 -10.02 13.79
N ALA A 202 -6.39 -9.62 14.94
CA ALA A 202 -7.81 -9.25 15.02
C ALA A 202 -8.12 -8.04 14.12
N ALA A 203 -7.24 -7.03 14.09
CA ALA A 203 -7.38 -5.88 13.20
C ALA A 203 -7.27 -6.27 11.72
N GLY A 204 -6.28 -7.08 11.34
CA GLY A 204 -6.13 -7.59 9.98
C GLY A 204 -7.33 -8.42 9.52
N THR A 205 -7.86 -9.27 10.42
CA THR A 205 -9.07 -10.05 10.15
C THR A 205 -10.30 -9.15 9.96
N ALA A 206 -10.47 -8.14 10.82
CA ALA A 206 -11.55 -7.18 10.66
C ALA A 206 -11.44 -6.39 9.36
N GLY A 207 -10.23 -5.96 8.98
CA GLY A 207 -9.98 -5.28 7.70
C GLY A 207 -10.31 -6.16 6.50
N ALA A 208 -9.84 -7.41 6.50
CA ALA A 208 -10.13 -8.39 5.46
C ALA A 208 -11.63 -8.67 5.33
N LEU A 209 -12.33 -8.95 6.44
CA LEU A 209 -13.76 -9.23 6.45
C LEU A 209 -14.58 -8.02 5.96
N THR A 210 -14.20 -6.81 6.36
CA THR A 210 -14.87 -5.59 5.90
C THR A 210 -14.77 -5.45 4.38
N MET A 211 -13.60 -5.69 3.82
CA MET A 211 -13.40 -5.68 2.37
C MET A 211 -14.17 -6.79 1.67
N SER A 212 -14.14 -8.02 2.20
CA SER A 212 -14.92 -9.15 1.67
C SER A 212 -16.42 -8.87 1.64
N LEU A 213 -16.96 -8.22 2.67
CA LEU A 213 -18.39 -7.91 2.76
C LEU A 213 -18.82 -6.75 1.86
N LEU A 214 -17.99 -5.70 1.77
CA LEU A 214 -18.37 -4.47 1.05
C LEU A 214 -17.97 -4.48 -0.42
N ALA A 215 -16.78 -5.00 -0.74
CA ALA A 215 -16.16 -4.83 -2.05
C ALA A 215 -16.01 -6.14 -2.82
N HIS A 216 -16.25 -7.29 -2.18
CA HIS A 216 -16.04 -8.62 -2.78
C HIS A 216 -14.73 -8.72 -3.59
N PRO A 217 -13.57 -8.31 -3.02
CA PRO A 217 -12.32 -8.30 -3.76
C PRO A 217 -11.94 -9.74 -4.12
N SER A 218 -12.24 -10.12 -5.35
CA SER A 218 -11.72 -11.34 -5.92
C SER A 218 -10.43 -10.99 -6.67
N PHE A 219 -9.30 -11.46 -6.13
CA PHE A 219 -8.14 -11.82 -6.96
C PHE A 219 -8.50 -13.10 -7.72
N ASP A 220 -9.59 -13.04 -8.49
CA ASP A 220 -9.97 -14.11 -9.40
C ASP A 220 -9.30 -13.81 -10.73
N LEU A 221 -8.03 -14.22 -10.81
CA LEU A 221 -7.45 -14.47 -12.10
C LEU A 221 -8.16 -15.72 -12.59
N SER A 222 -9.13 -15.56 -13.49
CA SER A 222 -9.91 -16.62 -14.12
C SER A 222 -9.02 -17.53 -14.97
N LEU A 223 -8.07 -18.18 -14.31
CA LEU A 223 -7.08 -19.05 -14.87
C LEU A 223 -7.69 -20.45 -14.98
N PRO A 224 -7.35 -21.20 -16.03
CA PRO A 224 -7.74 -22.59 -16.13
C PRO A 224 -7.32 -23.34 -14.86
N ALA A 225 -8.14 -24.30 -14.42
CA ALA A 225 -7.79 -25.16 -13.29
C ALA A 225 -6.41 -25.80 -13.54
N TYR A 226 -5.45 -25.52 -12.64
CA TYR A 226 -4.10 -26.02 -12.77
C TYR A 226 -4.10 -27.55 -12.66
N SER A 227 -3.58 -28.23 -13.70
CA SER A 227 -3.64 -29.69 -13.84
C SER A 227 -2.70 -30.47 -12.90
N GLY A 228 -2.09 -29.79 -11.93
CA GLY A 228 -1.14 -30.34 -10.97
C GLY A 228 0.32 -30.09 -11.38
N PRO A 229 1.25 -30.13 -10.41
CA PRO A 229 2.66 -29.86 -10.67
C PRO A 229 3.33 -30.97 -11.49
N HIS A 230 3.95 -30.60 -12.60
CA HIS A 230 4.76 -31.52 -13.42
C HIS A 230 6.25 -31.29 -13.17
N TRP A 231 7.08 -32.34 -13.31
CA TRP A 231 8.54 -32.22 -13.12
C TRP A 231 9.21 -31.21 -14.08
N GLY A 232 8.64 -31.00 -15.27
CA GLY A 232 9.08 -29.96 -16.21
C GLY A 232 8.78 -28.53 -15.74
N ASP A 233 7.79 -28.34 -14.85
CA ASP A 233 7.48 -27.04 -14.28
C ASP A 233 8.57 -26.59 -13.31
N LEU A 234 9.38 -27.50 -12.76
CA LEU A 234 10.47 -27.14 -11.85
C LEU A 234 11.54 -26.32 -12.56
N LEU A 235 11.93 -26.73 -13.76
CA LEU A 235 12.93 -25.99 -14.56
C LEU A 235 12.37 -24.64 -15.00
N SER A 236 11.11 -24.63 -15.46
CA SER A 236 10.40 -23.41 -15.85
C SER A 236 10.26 -22.44 -14.67
N ALA A 237 9.86 -22.93 -13.49
CA ALA A 237 9.73 -22.15 -12.27
C ALA A 237 11.08 -21.60 -11.82
N LEU A 238 12.15 -22.40 -11.87
CA LEU A 238 13.50 -21.93 -11.52
C LEU A 238 13.96 -20.80 -12.45
N LEU A 239 13.77 -20.95 -13.76
CA LEU A 239 14.13 -19.93 -14.74
C LEU A 239 13.31 -18.65 -14.56
N ILE A 240 11.98 -18.78 -14.42
CA ILE A 240 11.07 -17.65 -14.24
C ILE A 240 11.37 -16.93 -12.91
N ALA A 241 11.54 -17.67 -11.81
CA ALA A 241 11.87 -17.10 -10.51
C ALA A 241 13.23 -16.39 -10.52
N SER A 242 14.25 -16.99 -11.15
CA SER A 242 15.58 -16.38 -11.26
C SER A 242 15.57 -15.13 -12.13
N ALA A 243 14.86 -15.16 -13.27
CA ALA A 243 14.69 -14.01 -14.14
C ALA A 243 13.92 -12.90 -13.43
N GLY A 244 12.84 -13.23 -12.73
CA GLY A 244 12.07 -12.28 -11.90
C GLY A 244 12.92 -11.66 -10.79
N ALA A 245 13.73 -12.46 -10.09
CA ALA A 245 14.66 -11.98 -9.07
C ALA A 245 15.72 -11.05 -9.67
N LEU A 246 16.28 -11.39 -10.83
CA LEU A 246 17.25 -10.54 -11.52
C LEU A 246 16.64 -9.21 -11.95
N LEU A 247 15.43 -9.23 -12.52
CA LEU A 247 14.70 -8.02 -12.89
C LEU A 247 14.36 -7.17 -11.67
N GLY A 248 13.93 -7.79 -10.58
CA GLY A 248 13.70 -7.12 -9.30
C GLY A 248 14.97 -6.47 -8.76
N LEU A 249 16.10 -7.16 -8.83
CA LEU A 249 17.40 -6.62 -8.41
C LEU A 249 17.83 -5.44 -9.27
N LEU A 250 17.66 -5.55 -10.60
CA LEU A 250 17.92 -4.45 -11.53
C LEU A 250 17.06 -3.23 -11.22
N ALA A 251 15.77 -3.43 -10.90
CA ALA A 251 14.88 -2.35 -10.48
C ALA A 251 15.36 -1.69 -9.16
N VAL A 252 15.80 -2.49 -8.18
CA VAL A 252 16.38 -1.99 -6.92
C VAL A 252 17.66 -1.17 -7.16
N TYR A 253 18.50 -1.56 -8.13
CA TYR A 253 19.69 -0.78 -8.51
C TYR A 253 19.36 0.49 -9.31
N ALA A 254 18.33 0.44 -10.15
CA ALA A 254 17.92 1.58 -10.98
C ALA A 254 17.21 2.66 -10.14
N LEU A 255 16.45 2.27 -9.11
CA LEU A 255 15.63 3.17 -8.31
C LEU A 255 16.45 4.33 -7.68
N PRO A 256 17.60 4.12 -7.01
CA PRO A 256 18.42 5.21 -6.47
C PRO A 256 18.94 6.17 -7.54
N VAL A 257 19.27 5.66 -8.74
CA VAL A 257 19.79 6.47 -9.85
C VAL A 257 18.70 7.37 -10.41
N ALA A 258 17.53 6.80 -10.70
CA ALA A 258 16.36 7.55 -11.11
C ALA A 258 15.97 8.58 -10.06
N HIS A 259 15.97 8.19 -8.78
CA HIS A 259 15.61 9.06 -7.68
C HIS A 259 16.55 10.26 -7.54
N ARG A 260 17.86 10.04 -7.67
CA ARG A 260 18.85 11.13 -7.67
C ARG A 260 18.65 12.07 -8.86
N ALA A 261 18.35 11.53 -10.05
CA ALA A 261 18.09 12.33 -11.23
C ALA A 261 16.84 13.23 -11.06
N PHE A 262 15.76 12.69 -10.50
CA PHE A 262 14.55 13.49 -10.21
C PHE A 262 14.74 14.50 -9.08
N ARG A 263 15.49 14.16 -8.03
CA ARG A 263 15.84 15.11 -6.95
C ARG A 263 16.80 16.21 -7.39
N ALA A 264 17.57 16.01 -8.45
CA ALA A 264 18.43 17.05 -9.02
C ALA A 264 17.61 18.19 -9.67
N LEU A 265 16.33 17.95 -9.98
CA LEU A 265 15.41 18.99 -10.45
C LEU A 265 15.00 19.88 -9.28
N ARG A 266 15.42 21.15 -9.34
CA ARG A 266 15.29 22.14 -8.25
C ARG A 266 13.85 22.53 -7.87
N TYR A 267 12.86 22.14 -8.68
CA TYR A 267 11.45 22.47 -8.51
C TYR A 267 10.59 21.19 -8.50
N PRO A 268 9.95 20.84 -7.36
CA PRO A 268 9.20 19.59 -7.21
C PRO A 268 8.01 19.49 -8.15
N VAL A 269 7.36 20.61 -8.46
CA VAL A 269 6.25 20.66 -9.45
C VAL A 269 6.77 20.30 -10.84
N LEU A 270 7.93 20.84 -11.25
CA LEU A 270 8.53 20.51 -12.54
C LEU A 270 8.97 19.05 -12.59
N ALA A 271 9.58 18.53 -11.52
CA ALA A 271 9.97 17.13 -11.43
C ALA A 271 8.78 16.17 -11.62
N LEU A 272 7.64 16.46 -10.97
CA LEU A 272 6.43 15.65 -11.09
C LEU A 272 5.75 15.78 -12.46
N THR A 273 5.75 16.97 -13.07
CA THR A 273 5.25 17.13 -14.45
C THR A 273 6.11 16.41 -15.47
N VAL A 274 7.43 16.46 -15.31
CA VAL A 274 8.38 15.75 -16.19
C VAL A 274 8.24 14.23 -15.98
N GLY A 275 8.06 13.79 -14.73
CA GLY A 275 7.75 12.39 -14.43
C GLY A 275 6.46 11.93 -15.11
N GLY A 276 5.38 12.72 -15.01
CA GLY A 276 4.12 12.47 -15.70
C GLY A 276 4.27 12.43 -17.22
N LEU A 277 5.07 13.32 -17.80
CA LEU A 277 5.37 13.33 -19.24
C LEU A 277 6.15 12.08 -19.67
N VAL A 278 7.18 11.68 -18.92
CA VAL A 278 7.96 10.45 -19.20
C VAL A 278 7.07 9.23 -19.11
N LEU A 279 6.22 9.13 -18.08
CA LEU A 279 5.22 8.06 -17.96
C LEU A 279 4.21 8.09 -19.11
N GLY A 280 3.78 9.27 -19.55
CA GLY A 280 2.89 9.44 -20.70
C GLY A 280 3.53 8.96 -22.00
N LEU A 281 4.81 9.26 -22.22
CA LEU A 281 5.57 8.78 -23.37
C LEU A 281 5.79 7.27 -23.32
N LEU A 282 6.12 6.70 -22.16
CA LEU A 282 6.24 5.25 -21.97
C LEU A 282 4.91 4.53 -22.16
N GLY A 283 3.80 5.11 -21.69
CA GLY A 283 2.44 4.64 -21.97
C GLY A 283 2.12 4.67 -23.45
N ALA A 284 2.48 5.75 -24.14
CA ALA A 284 2.31 5.87 -25.59
C ALA A 284 3.16 4.87 -26.41
N LEU A 285 4.38 4.55 -25.95
CA LEU A 285 5.30 3.61 -26.60
C LEU A 285 4.91 2.14 -26.36
N GLY A 286 4.44 1.80 -25.15
CA GLY A 286 4.06 0.43 -24.79
C GLY A 286 2.59 0.06 -25.05
N GLY A 287 1.76 1.04 -25.43
CA GLY A 287 0.35 0.83 -25.76
C GLY A 287 -0.53 0.56 -24.53
N HIS A 288 -1.74 0.02 -24.76
CA HIS A 288 -2.73 -0.25 -23.70
C HIS A 288 -2.24 -1.22 -22.60
N LEU A 289 -1.22 -2.05 -22.89
CA LEU A 289 -0.61 -2.97 -21.91
C LEU A 289 0.31 -2.26 -20.92
N THR A 290 0.79 -1.06 -21.25
CA THR A 290 1.56 -0.20 -20.32
C THR A 290 0.70 0.90 -19.70
N LEU A 291 -0.63 0.89 -19.88
CA LEU A 291 -1.54 1.68 -19.05
C LEU A 291 -1.79 0.89 -17.75
N PHE A 292 -1.20 1.39 -16.67
CA PHE A 292 -0.73 0.58 -15.54
C PHE A 292 -1.76 0.19 -14.46
N LYS A 293 -3.05 0.37 -14.70
CA LYS A 293 -4.09 -0.29 -13.88
C LYS A 293 -4.64 -1.42 -14.73
N GLY A 294 -4.10 -2.62 -14.54
CA GLY A 294 -4.42 -3.84 -15.30
C GLY A 294 -5.91 -3.88 -15.65
N TRP A 295 -6.22 -3.52 -16.88
CA TRP A 295 -7.59 -3.22 -17.25
C TRP A 295 -8.35 -4.54 -17.32
N ARG A 296 -9.28 -4.70 -16.39
CA ARG A 296 -10.21 -5.83 -16.36
C ARG A 296 -11.13 -5.70 -17.58
N ARG A 297 -11.07 -6.71 -18.45
CA ARG A 297 -12.28 -7.20 -19.10
C ARG A 297 -12.94 -8.20 -18.18
#